data_AF-A0A2H0GB50-F1
#
_entry.id   AF-A0A2H0GB50-F1
#
_cell.length_a   1.000
_cell.length_b   1.000
_cell.length_c   1.000
_cell.angle_alpha   90.00
_cell.angle_beta   90.00
_cell.angle_gamma   90.00
#
_symmetry.space_group_name_H-M   'P 1'
#
loop_
_entity.id
_entity.type
_entity.pdbx_description
1 polymer ?
#
loop_
_entity_poly.entity_id
_entity_poly.type
_entity_poly.pdbx_seq_one_letter_code
_entity_poly.pdbx_strand_id
1 'polypeptide(L)'
;MDTASLRTFLEVPYDTLEELNLGAKQKRKDRVSKKELQAFYMSYLKKEKRIKAVTIGFSDLEGRFHMLDYDKKFFLHSSDNLTFDGSSIRGFARQAESDLGLAIDWSAFWWLPSDVFGSGKVLIMGEIMDKDGTPYKMDSRGVLKSYLE
;
A
#
# COMPACT_ATOMS: atom_id res chain seq x y z
N MET A 1 -1.80 -40.25 -1.80
CA MET A 1 -1.81 -39.20 -2.85
C MET A 1 -1.29 -37.95 -2.19
N ASP A 2 -0.17 -37.43 -2.66
CA ASP A 2 0.46 -36.23 -2.12
C ASP A 2 -0.47 -35.05 -2.42
N THR A 3 -1.14 -34.50 -1.40
CA THR A 3 -2.07 -33.37 -1.54
C THR A 3 -1.25 -32.09 -1.67
N ALA A 4 -0.53 -31.94 -2.80
CA ALA A 4 0.15 -30.70 -3.11
C ALA A 4 -0.90 -29.57 -3.10
N SER A 5 -0.69 -28.58 -2.24
CA SER A 5 -1.57 -27.42 -2.14
C SER A 5 -1.70 -26.74 -3.50
N LEU A 6 -2.93 -26.58 -3.98
CA LEU A 6 -3.24 -25.84 -5.22
C LEU A 6 -2.89 -24.34 -5.12
N ARG A 7 -2.66 -23.83 -3.90
CA ARG A 7 -2.35 -22.43 -3.63
C ARG A 7 -0.88 -22.27 -3.26
N THR A 8 -0.12 -21.62 -4.13
CA THR A 8 1.29 -21.25 -3.88
C THR A 8 1.36 -19.77 -3.53
N PHE A 9 0.84 -19.41 -2.35
CA PHE A 9 0.81 -18.04 -1.83
C PHE A 9 1.86 -17.84 -0.75
N LEU A 10 2.25 -16.57 -0.54
CA LEU A 10 3.27 -16.24 0.45
C LEU A 10 2.64 -16.37 1.83
N GLU A 11 3.22 -17.24 2.66
CA GLU A 11 2.90 -17.38 4.08
C GLU A 11 4.21 -17.24 4.84
N VAL A 12 4.28 -16.26 5.73
CA VAL A 12 5.50 -15.92 6.47
C VAL A 12 5.25 -16.24 7.95
N PRO A 13 6.08 -17.08 8.60
CA PRO A 13 6.02 -17.29 10.05
C PRO A 13 6.16 -15.97 10.81
N TYR A 14 5.51 -15.85 11.97
CA TYR A 14 5.48 -14.60 12.74
C TYR A 14 6.86 -14.05 13.09
N ASP A 15 7.82 -14.89 13.46
CA ASP A 15 9.19 -14.46 13.77
C ASP A 15 9.88 -13.80 12.55
N THR A 16 9.78 -14.43 11.38
CA THR A 16 10.31 -13.86 10.13
C THR A 16 9.52 -12.61 9.71
N LEU A 17 8.22 -12.59 9.95
CA LEU A 17 7.35 -11.45 9.65
C LEU A 17 7.74 -10.22 10.49
N GLU A 18 8.06 -10.43 11.77
CA GLU A 18 8.58 -9.40 12.67
C GLU A 18 9.89 -8.83 12.15
N GLU A 19 10.87 -9.68 11.84
CA GLU A 19 12.17 -9.24 11.30
C GLU A 19 12.02 -8.38 10.05
N LEU A 20 11.20 -8.83 9.09
CA LEU A 20 10.93 -8.09 7.85
C LEU A 20 10.30 -6.72 8.12
N ASN A 21 9.28 -6.67 8.98
CA ASN A 21 8.57 -5.43 9.30
C ASN A 21 9.41 -4.48 10.17
N LEU A 22 10.26 -4.98 11.07
CA LEU A 22 11.25 -4.18 11.79
C LEU A 22 12.29 -3.59 10.83
N GLY A 23 12.73 -4.37 9.84
CA GLY A 23 13.60 -3.89 8.77
C GLY A 23 12.97 -2.75 7.97
N ALA A 24 11.70 -2.89 7.55
CA ALA A 24 10.97 -1.81 6.87
C ALA A 24 10.82 -0.56 7.76
N LYS A 25 10.49 -0.75 9.04
CA LYS A 25 10.40 0.33 10.03
C LYS A 25 11.73 1.05 10.19
N GLN A 26 12.85 0.34 10.20
CA GLN A 26 14.17 0.94 10.31
C GLN A 26 14.50 1.81 9.09
N LYS A 27 14.21 1.34 7.87
CA LYS A 27 14.40 2.16 6.65
C LYS A 27 13.60 3.47 6.69
N ARG A 28 12.38 3.44 7.24
CA ARG A 28 11.57 4.65 7.47
C ARG A 28 12.22 5.59 8.48
N LYS A 29 12.72 5.06 9.61
CA LYS A 29 13.42 5.84 10.63
C LYS A 29 14.69 6.49 10.10
N ASP A 30 15.43 5.76 9.27
CA ASP A 30 16.67 6.22 8.63
C ASP A 30 16.42 7.24 7.51
N ARG A 31 15.13 7.55 7.21
CA ARG A 31 14.71 8.48 6.15
C ARG A 31 15.32 8.11 4.78
N VAL A 32 15.42 6.81 4.49
CA VAL A 32 15.86 6.31 3.17
C VAL A 32 14.99 6.97 2.10
N SER A 33 15.60 7.40 1.00
CA SER A 33 14.90 8.21 0.01
C SER A 33 13.75 7.43 -0.66
N LYS A 34 12.69 8.15 -1.06
CA LYS A 34 11.53 7.56 -1.75
C LYS A 34 11.95 6.72 -2.96
N LYS A 35 12.93 7.19 -3.74
CA LYS A 35 13.44 6.53 -4.94
C LYS A 35 14.13 5.20 -4.62
N GLU A 36 14.95 5.17 -3.57
CA GLU A 36 15.63 3.95 -3.14
C GLU A 36 14.63 2.92 -2.60
N LEU A 37 13.67 3.36 -1.78
CA LEU A 37 12.61 2.49 -1.26
C LEU A 37 11.75 1.91 -2.39
N GLN A 38 11.35 2.75 -3.34
CA GLN A 38 10.60 2.30 -4.52
C GLN A 38 11.39 1.24 -5.29
N ALA A 39 12.67 1.48 -5.59
CA ALA A 39 13.50 0.52 -6.30
C ALA A 39 13.63 -0.80 -5.52
N PHE A 40 13.83 -0.73 -4.21
CA PHE A 40 13.93 -1.89 -3.32
C PHE A 40 12.64 -2.74 -3.34
N TYR A 41 11.49 -2.13 -3.04
CA TYR A 41 10.21 -2.85 -2.96
C TYR A 41 9.73 -3.33 -4.33
N MET A 42 9.93 -2.56 -5.40
CA MET A 42 9.64 -3.02 -6.76
C MET A 42 10.48 -4.23 -7.16
N SER A 43 11.77 -4.24 -6.81
CA SER A 43 12.65 -5.38 -7.05
C SER A 43 12.18 -6.62 -6.26
N TYR A 44 11.81 -6.43 -5.00
CA TYR A 44 11.24 -7.49 -4.16
C TYR A 44 9.95 -8.08 -4.76
N LEU A 45 8.96 -7.23 -5.09
CA LEU A 45 7.67 -7.65 -5.64
C LEU A 45 7.81 -8.37 -6.99
N LYS A 46 8.78 -7.97 -7.82
CA LYS A 46 9.09 -8.66 -9.09
C LYS A 46 9.65 -10.06 -8.86
N LYS A 47 10.50 -10.24 -7.85
CA LYS A 47 11.16 -11.53 -7.55
C LYS A 47 10.25 -12.51 -6.82
N GLU A 48 9.42 -12.02 -5.88
CA GLU A 48 8.55 -12.86 -5.08
C GLU A 48 7.32 -13.31 -5.88
N LYS A 49 7.32 -14.57 -6.32
CA LYS A 49 6.25 -15.14 -7.16
C LYS A 49 4.98 -15.49 -6.37
N ARG A 50 5.09 -15.63 -5.05
CA ARG A 50 4.01 -16.08 -4.16
C ARG A 50 3.09 -14.93 -3.69
N ILE A 51 3.51 -13.67 -3.83
CA ILE A 51 2.61 -12.51 -3.70
C ILE A 51 1.77 -12.40 -4.97
N LYS A 52 0.45 -12.25 -4.79
CA LYS A 52 -0.55 -12.11 -5.86
C LYS A 52 -1.26 -10.76 -5.84
N ALA A 53 -1.41 -10.15 -4.66
CA ALA A 53 -2.04 -8.85 -4.51
C ALA A 53 -1.13 -7.87 -3.76
N VAL A 54 -1.25 -6.59 -4.13
CA VAL A 54 -0.70 -5.47 -3.36
C VAL A 54 -1.89 -4.67 -2.86
N THR A 55 -2.08 -4.67 -1.55
CA THR A 55 -3.14 -3.92 -0.89
C THR A 55 -2.66 -2.50 -0.67
N ILE A 56 -3.39 -1.51 -1.18
CA ILE A 56 -3.14 -0.10 -0.89
C ILE A 56 -4.16 0.36 0.15
N GLY A 57 -3.67 0.81 1.30
CA GLY A 57 -4.47 1.25 2.42
C GLY A 57 -4.44 2.76 2.59
N PHE A 58 -5.58 3.35 2.94
CA PHE A 58 -5.67 4.77 3.31
C PHE A 58 -6.78 4.98 4.33
N SER A 59 -6.76 6.12 5.02
CA SER A 59 -7.78 6.50 5.99
C SER A 59 -8.60 7.66 5.46
N ASP A 60 -9.92 7.60 5.63
CA ASP A 60 -10.78 8.74 5.34
C ASP A 60 -10.79 9.76 6.49
N LEU A 61 -11.61 10.81 6.33
CA LEU A 61 -11.69 11.90 7.31
C LEU A 61 -12.23 11.45 8.68
N GLU A 62 -13.05 10.39 8.72
CA GLU A 62 -13.59 9.82 9.96
C GLU A 62 -12.62 8.80 10.59
N GLY A 63 -11.46 8.58 9.97
CA GLY A 63 -10.46 7.62 10.42
C GLY A 63 -10.76 6.17 10.00
N ARG A 64 -11.78 5.93 9.17
CA ARG A 64 -12.05 4.59 8.66
C ARG A 64 -10.94 4.18 7.71
N PHE A 65 -10.41 2.99 7.93
CA PHE A 65 -9.38 2.41 7.08
C PHE A 65 -10.02 1.70 5.88
N HIS A 66 -9.62 2.13 4.68
CA HIS A 66 -10.01 1.57 3.41
C HIS A 66 -8.84 0.80 2.81
N MET A 67 -9.15 -0.30 2.11
CA MET A 67 -8.16 -1.17 1.48
C MET A 67 -8.59 -1.49 0.06
N LEU A 68 -7.67 -1.29 -0.88
CA LEU A 68 -7.86 -1.63 -2.30
C LEU A 68 -6.83 -2.69 -2.69
N ASP A 69 -7.31 -3.86 -3.09
CA ASP A 69 -6.45 -4.95 -3.56
C ASP A 69 -6.21 -4.80 -5.06
N TYR A 70 -4.96 -4.55 -5.46
CA TYR A 70 -4.54 -4.58 -6.85
C TYR A 70 -3.87 -5.92 -7.16
N ASP A 71 -4.13 -6.47 -8.36
CA ASP A 71 -3.31 -7.55 -8.89
C ASP A 71 -1.83 -7.09 -8.95
N LYS A 72 -0.91 -7.94 -8.48
CA LYS A 72 0.51 -7.57 -8.41
C LYS A 72 1.08 -7.19 -9.78
N LYS A 73 0.68 -7.88 -10.87
CA LYS A 73 1.19 -7.55 -12.20
C LYS A 73 0.68 -6.19 -12.63
N PHE A 74 -0.59 -5.89 -12.41
CA PHE A 74 -1.14 -4.56 -12.67
C PHE A 74 -0.39 -3.48 -11.87
N PHE A 75 -0.25 -3.68 -10.55
CA PHE A 75 0.48 -2.75 -9.69
C PHE A 75 1.92 -2.49 -10.16
N LEU A 76 2.65 -3.53 -10.55
CA LEU A 76 4.04 -3.40 -11.02
C LEU A 76 4.17 -2.57 -12.32
N HIS A 77 3.12 -2.47 -13.13
CA HIS A 77 3.12 -1.70 -14.37
C HIS A 77 2.52 -0.29 -14.19
N SER A 78 1.62 -0.11 -13.22
CA SER A 78 0.79 1.10 -13.11
C SER A 78 0.88 1.81 -11.74
N SER A 79 1.91 1.52 -10.94
CA SER A 79 2.03 2.05 -9.56
C SER A 79 2.09 3.57 -9.44
N ASP A 80 2.38 4.27 -10.53
CA ASP A 80 2.45 5.72 -10.64
C ASP A 80 1.15 6.37 -11.13
N ASN A 81 0.16 5.56 -11.52
CA ASN A 81 -1.12 6.02 -12.07
C ASN A 81 -2.29 5.16 -11.56
N LEU A 82 -2.42 5.06 -10.24
CA LEU A 82 -3.56 4.41 -9.60
C LEU A 82 -4.65 5.43 -9.29
N THR A 83 -5.91 5.03 -9.46
CA THR A 83 -7.08 5.84 -9.12
C THR A 83 -8.10 5.01 -8.35
N PHE A 84 -9.02 5.70 -7.69
CA PHE A 84 -10.19 5.10 -7.04
C PHE A 84 -11.37 6.08 -7.02
N ASP A 85 -12.57 5.56 -6.80
CA ASP A 85 -13.77 6.36 -6.67
C ASP A 85 -13.89 7.00 -5.27
N GLY A 86 -13.58 8.30 -5.19
CA GLY A 86 -13.68 9.12 -3.98
C GLY A 86 -15.12 9.43 -3.56
N SER A 87 -16.11 9.29 -4.45
CA SER A 87 -17.52 9.58 -4.13
C SER A 87 -18.09 8.62 -3.09
N SER A 88 -17.52 7.42 -3.00
CA SER A 88 -17.87 6.40 -2.02
C SER A 88 -17.18 6.59 -0.65
N ILE A 89 -16.31 7.59 -0.50
CA ILE A 89 -15.51 7.83 0.70
C ILE A 89 -16.06 9.02 1.51
N ARG A 90 -16.30 8.78 2.80
CA ARG A 90 -16.82 9.80 3.71
C ARG A 90 -15.82 10.94 3.89
N GLY A 91 -16.33 12.17 3.77
CA GLY A 91 -15.49 13.37 3.82
C GLY A 91 -14.82 13.72 2.49
N PHE A 92 -14.74 12.81 1.52
CA PHE A 92 -14.18 13.11 0.18
C PHE A 92 -15.30 13.55 -0.79
N ALA A 93 -16.50 12.97 -0.65
CA ALA A 93 -17.66 13.20 -1.52
C ALA A 93 -18.24 14.64 -1.55
N ARG A 94 -17.77 15.59 -0.73
CA ARG A 94 -18.30 16.98 -0.74
C ARG A 94 -17.81 17.79 -1.94
N GLN A 95 -16.70 17.41 -2.55
CA GLN A 95 -16.31 17.87 -3.88
C GLN A 95 -16.81 16.83 -4.88
N ALA A 96 -17.41 17.26 -5.99
CA ALA A 96 -17.95 16.40 -7.05
C ALA A 96 -16.87 15.63 -7.86
N GLU A 97 -15.76 15.30 -7.21
CA GLU A 97 -14.60 14.60 -7.74
C GLU A 97 -14.83 13.09 -7.56
N SER A 98 -15.30 12.40 -8.61
CA SER A 98 -15.43 10.94 -8.56
C SER A 98 -14.06 10.26 -8.54
N ASP A 99 -13.14 10.69 -9.41
CA ASP A 99 -11.89 9.99 -9.62
C ASP A 99 -10.75 10.74 -8.91
N LEU A 100 -10.23 10.13 -7.85
CA LEU A 100 -9.05 10.63 -7.12
C LEU A 100 -7.83 9.77 -7.46
N GLY A 101 -6.66 10.40 -7.44
CA GLY A 101 -5.39 9.72 -7.58
C GLY A 101 -4.97 9.03 -6.28
N LEU A 102 -4.24 7.93 -6.41
CA LEU A 102 -3.69 7.17 -5.29
C LEU A 102 -2.19 6.98 -5.49
N ALA A 103 -1.41 7.89 -4.91
CA ALA A 103 0.05 7.79 -4.90
C ALA A 103 0.53 6.81 -3.83
N ILE A 104 1.75 6.29 -3.99
CA ILE A 104 2.32 5.29 -3.08
C ILE A 104 3.33 5.90 -2.11
N ASP A 105 3.13 5.66 -0.81
CA ASP A 105 4.11 5.91 0.23
C ASP A 105 5.01 4.67 0.42
N TRP A 106 6.12 4.65 -0.31
CA TRP A 106 7.11 3.56 -0.25
C TRP A 106 7.79 3.41 1.12
N SER A 107 7.70 4.39 2.01
CA SER A 107 8.21 4.26 3.39
C SER A 107 7.26 3.45 4.28
N ALA A 108 6.01 3.29 3.84
CA ALA A 108 4.92 2.67 4.56
C ALA A 108 4.51 1.35 3.93
N PHE A 109 5.38 0.35 4.02
CA PHE A 109 5.20 -1.01 3.50
C PHE A 109 5.21 -2.05 4.63
N TRP A 110 4.32 -3.04 4.56
CA TRP A 110 4.26 -4.17 5.49
C TRP A 110 4.00 -5.50 4.80
N TRP A 111 4.64 -6.53 5.33
CA TRP A 111 4.18 -7.90 5.17
C TRP A 111 3.07 -8.17 6.18
N LEU A 112 2.04 -8.90 5.77
CA LEU A 112 0.85 -9.16 6.58
C LEU A 112 0.80 -10.60 7.12
N PRO A 113 0.30 -10.81 8.35
CA PRO A 113 -0.02 -12.15 8.84
C PRO A 113 -1.06 -12.83 7.93
N SER A 114 -0.69 -13.99 7.39
CA SER A 114 -1.48 -14.67 6.36
C SER A 114 -2.77 -15.29 6.88
N ASP A 115 -2.80 -15.61 8.17
CA ASP A 115 -3.96 -16.11 8.94
C ASP A 115 -4.97 -15.01 9.30
N VAL A 116 -4.58 -13.72 9.21
CA VAL A 116 -5.48 -12.58 9.50
C VAL A 116 -5.96 -11.89 8.22
N PHE A 117 -5.05 -11.64 7.27
CA PHE A 117 -5.34 -10.85 6.05
C PHE A 117 -5.43 -11.68 4.77
N GLY A 118 -5.16 -12.98 4.88
CA GLY A 118 -5.00 -13.89 3.74
C GLY A 118 -3.56 -13.93 3.21
N SER A 119 -3.17 -15.08 2.69
CA SER A 119 -1.83 -15.32 2.15
C SER A 119 -1.60 -14.62 0.80
N GLY A 120 -0.33 -14.35 0.49
CA GLY A 120 0.08 -13.80 -0.81
C GLY A 120 -0.25 -12.31 -0.99
N LYS A 121 -0.39 -11.54 0.09
CA LYS A 121 -0.64 -10.10 0.07
C LYS A 121 0.43 -9.33 0.87
N VAL A 122 0.60 -8.06 0.51
CA VAL A 122 1.37 -7.06 1.27
C VAL A 122 0.55 -5.78 1.33
N LEU A 123 0.80 -4.95 2.35
CA LEU A 123 0.14 -3.65 2.53
C LEU A 123 1.12 -2.51 2.23
N ILE A 124 0.67 -1.51 1.50
CA ILE A 124 1.36 -0.23 1.34
C ILE A 124 0.38 0.91 1.65
N MET A 125 0.81 1.97 2.34
CA MET A 125 -0.06 3.16 2.46
C MET A 125 -0.11 3.93 1.15
N GLY A 126 -1.32 4.40 0.82
CA GLY A 126 -1.55 5.39 -0.20
C GLY A 126 -1.49 6.83 0.34
N GLU A 127 -1.18 7.76 -0.55
CA GLU A 127 -1.39 9.20 -0.40
C GLU A 127 -2.45 9.62 -1.43
N ILE A 128 -3.47 10.35 -0.99
CA ILE A 128 -4.57 10.72 -1.88
C ILE A 128 -4.20 11.98 -2.64
N MET A 129 -4.40 11.95 -3.96
CA MET A 129 -4.04 13.03 -4.87
C MET A 129 -5.29 13.54 -5.58
N ASP A 130 -5.32 14.84 -5.82
CA ASP A 130 -6.30 15.47 -6.69
C ASP A 130 -5.97 15.18 -8.18
N LYS A 131 -6.87 15.48 -9.10
CA LYS A 131 -6.73 15.17 -10.54
C LYS A 131 -5.56 15.89 -11.21
N ASP A 132 -5.18 17.04 -10.68
CA ASP A 132 -4.01 17.80 -11.13
C ASP A 132 -2.68 17.25 -10.57
N GLY A 133 -2.74 16.18 -9.76
CA GLY A 133 -1.59 15.55 -9.13
C GLY A 133 -1.11 16.26 -7.87
N THR A 134 -1.87 17.22 -7.33
CA THR A 134 -1.57 17.86 -6.05
C THR A 134 -2.09 17.03 -4.87
N PRO A 135 -1.50 17.14 -3.66
CA PRO A 135 -2.00 16.44 -2.49
C PRO A 135 -3.45 16.80 -2.17
N TYR A 136 -4.30 15.79 -1.97
CA TYR A 136 -5.70 16.02 -1.69
C TYR A 136 -5.91 16.58 -0.28
N LYS A 137 -6.54 17.75 -0.17
CA LYS A 137 -6.67 18.51 1.08
C LYS A 137 -7.41 17.79 2.22
N MET A 138 -8.22 16.77 1.92
CA MET A 138 -8.96 15.99 2.92
C MET A 138 -8.24 14.70 3.31
N ASP A 139 -7.06 14.42 2.73
CA ASP A 139 -6.19 13.34 3.18
C ASP A 139 -5.55 13.71 4.52
N SER A 140 -6.11 13.18 5.61
CA SER A 140 -5.61 13.44 6.96
C SER A 140 -4.13 13.06 7.13
N ARG A 141 -3.66 11.99 6.47
CA ARG A 141 -2.26 11.56 6.51
C ARG A 141 -1.38 12.53 5.73
N GLY A 142 -1.81 12.93 4.54
CA GLY A 142 -1.11 13.92 3.71
C GLY A 142 -0.98 15.28 4.41
N VAL A 143 -2.07 15.74 5.04
CA VAL A 143 -2.09 16.98 5.83
C VAL A 143 -1.14 16.89 7.03
N LEU A 144 -1.13 15.77 7.77
CA LEU A 144 -0.17 15.60 8.87
C LEU A 144 1.27 15.66 8.36
N LYS A 145 1.55 15.02 7.23
CA LYS A 145 2.89 15.00 6.63
C LYS A 145 3.38 16.41 6.31
N SER A 146 2.54 17.28 5.75
CA SER A 146 2.95 18.66 5.42
C SER A 146 3.26 19.54 6.63
N TYR A 147 2.75 19.21 7.82
CA TYR A 147 3.14 19.86 9.08
C TYR A 147 4.46 19.35 9.68
N LEU A 148 4.97 18.21 9.19
CA LEU A 148 6.16 17.55 9.72
C LEU A 148 7.38 17.68 8.80
N GLU A 149 7.18 18.19 7.58
CA GLU A 149 8.24 18.61 6.65
C GLU A 149 8.82 19.97 7.06
#